data_AF-A0A6J0PNF9-F1
#
_entry.id   AF-A0A6J0PNF9-F1
#
_cell.length_a   1.000
_cell.length_b   1.000
_cell.length_c   1.000
_cell.angle_alpha   90.00
_cell.angle_beta   90.00
_cell.angle_gamma   90.00
#
_symmetry.space_group_name_H-M   'P 1'
#
loop_
_entity.id
_entity.type
_entity.pdbx_description
1 polymer ?
#
loop_
_entity_poly.entity_id
_entity_poly.type
_entity_poly.pdbx_seq_one_letter_code
_entity_poly.pdbx_strand_id
1 'polypeptide(L)' 'MVPAAAAYAMVFAAHHEQSIKNAVSEAMYDLPTRSQLLHMVNEEEESAQVQQKKYVDASTIVTRYLDEQFTSKGLGTNW' A
#
# COMPACT_ATOMS: atom_id res chain seq x y z
N MET A 1 -7.79 4.66 -12.84
CA MET A 1 -7.37 3.51 -12.01
C MET A 1 -7.84 3.79 -10.59
N VAL A 2 -8.49 2.83 -9.91
CA VAL A 2 -8.92 3.01 -8.50
C VAL A 2 -7.69 3.07 -7.57
N PRO A 3 -7.77 3.73 -6.40
CA PRO A 3 -6.62 3.93 -5.51
C PRO A 3 -5.83 2.64 -5.19
N ALA A 4 -6.54 1.54 -4.94
CA ALA A 4 -5.93 0.23 -4.65
C ALA A 4 -5.08 -0.31 -5.81
N ALA A 5 -5.61 -0.23 -7.05
CA ALA A 5 -4.89 -0.69 -8.23
C ALA A 5 -3.65 0.17 -8.52
N ALA A 6 -3.72 1.48 -8.28
CA ALA A 6 -2.57 2.38 -8.43
C ALA A 6 -1.46 2.08 -7.42
N ALA A 7 -1.83 1.92 -6.14
CA ALA A 7 -0.88 1.56 -5.09
C ALA A 7 -0.21 0.20 -5.34
N TYR A 8 -0.99 -0.81 -5.75
CA TYR A 8 -0.45 -2.12 -6.10
C TYR A 8 0.53 -2.05 -7.27
N ALA A 9 0.17 -1.33 -8.34
CA ALA A 9 1.02 -1.17 -9.52
C ALA A 9 2.36 -0.51 -9.19
N MET A 10 2.36 0.47 -8.28
CA MET A 10 3.56 1.17 -7.87
C MET A 10 4.49 0.36 -6.96
N VAL A 11 3.95 -0.47 -6.06
CA VAL A 11 4.73 -1.06 -4.97
C VAL A 11 4.99 -2.56 -5.18
N PHE A 12 3.96 -3.32 -5.56
CA PHE A 12 4.05 -4.79 -5.54
C PHE A 12 4.14 -5.42 -6.93
N ALA A 13 3.62 -4.77 -7.97
CA ALA A 13 3.61 -5.36 -9.31
C ALA A 13 5.02 -5.68 -9.83
N ALA A 14 6.05 -4.92 -9.48
CA ALA A 14 7.43 -5.22 -9.89
C ALA A 14 7.96 -6.55 -9.30
N HIS A 15 7.41 -7.01 -8.18
CA HIS A 15 7.88 -8.17 -7.41
C HIS A 15 6.97 -9.39 -7.55
N HIS A 16 5.90 -9.31 -8.35
CA HIS A 16 4.96 -10.39 -8.55
C HIS A 16 5.05 -10.99 -9.96
N GLU A 17 5.06 -12.32 -10.01
CA GLU A 17 4.85 -13.11 -11.22
C GLU A 17 3.48 -12.79 -11.86
N GLN A 18 3.34 -13.05 -13.16
CA GLN A 18 2.12 -12.70 -13.90
C GLN A 18 0.85 -13.37 -13.34
N SER A 19 0.97 -14.61 -12.85
CA SER A 19 -0.15 -15.32 -12.22
C SER A 19 -0.69 -14.58 -10.99
N ILE A 20 0.18 -14.01 -10.16
CA ILE A 20 -0.21 -13.23 -8.98
C ILE A 20 -0.80 -11.88 -9.38
N LYS A 21 -0.26 -11.22 -10.41
CA LYS A 21 -0.83 -9.97 -10.96
C LYS A 21 -2.26 -10.17 -11.45
N ASN A 22 -2.52 -11.28 -12.14
CA ASN A 22 -3.85 -11.64 -12.60
C ASN A 22 -4.80 -11.87 -11.43
N ALA A 23 -4.38 -12.66 -10.43
CA ALA A 23 -5.17 -12.92 -9.23
C ALA A 23 -5.52 -11.62 -8.48
N VAL A 24 -4.57 -10.69 -8.35
CA VAL A 24 -4.84 -9.37 -7.76
C VAL A 24 -5.83 -8.58 -8.61
N SER A 25 -5.69 -8.58 -9.93
CA SER A 25 -6.63 -7.89 -10.82
C SER A 25 -8.06 -8.44 -10.72
N GLU A 26 -8.21 -9.75 -10.53
CA GLU A 26 -9.51 -10.39 -10.30
C GLU A 26 -10.08 -10.01 -8.94
N ALA A 27 -9.27 -10.04 -7.87
CA ALA A 27 -9.71 -9.65 -6.52
C ALA A 27 -10.11 -8.17 -6.40
N MET A 28 -9.65 -7.30 -7.31
CA MET A 28 -10.03 -5.87 -7.30
C MET A 28 -11.53 -5.65 -7.53
N TYR A 29 -12.24 -6.58 -8.15
CA TYR A 29 -13.70 -6.52 -8.32
C TYR A 29 -14.46 -6.73 -7.00
N ASP A 30 -13.83 -7.39 -6.02
CA ASP A 30 -14.41 -7.69 -4.72
C ASP A 30 -14.06 -6.66 -3.64
N LEU A 31 -13.42 -5.54 -4.01
CA LEU A 31 -13.06 -4.50 -3.06
C LEU A 31 -14.29 -3.85 -2.42
N PRO A 32 -14.23 -3.52 -1.11
CA PRO A 32 -15.27 -2.73 -0.48
C PRO A 32 -15.35 -1.34 -1.11
N THR A 33 -16.54 -0.76 -1.07
CA THR A 33 -16.69 0.67 -1.35
C THR A 33 -15.98 1.50 -0.29
N ARG A 34 -15.74 2.78 -0.57
CA ARG A 34 -15.13 3.70 0.39
C ARG A 34 -15.89 3.76 1.72
N SER A 35 -17.23 3.82 1.68
CA SER A 35 -18.05 3.87 2.89
C SER A 35 -18.01 2.56 3.68
N GLN A 36 -17.99 1.41 3.00
CA GLN A 36 -17.81 0.12 3.66
C GLN A 36 -16.44 0.02 4.34
N LEU A 37 -15.37 0.47 3.68
CA LEU A 37 -14.03 0.50 4.26
C LEU A 37 -13.96 1.37 5.52
N LEU A 38 -14.51 2.59 5.46
CA LEU A 38 -14.56 3.51 6.59
C LEU A 38 -15.32 2.92 7.78
N HIS A 39 -16.45 2.26 7.51
CA HIS A 39 -17.20 1.54 8.52
C HIS A 39 -16.37 0.40 9.15
N MET A 40 -15.64 -0.38 8.33
CA MET A 40 -14.79 -1.48 8.83
C MET A 40 -13.66 -0.99 9.74
N VAL A 41 -13.14 0.21 9.52
CA VAL A 41 -12.09 0.80 10.38
C VAL A 41 -12.65 1.70 11.47
N ASN A 42 -13.98 1.81 11.60
CA ASN A 42 -14.67 2.65 12.58
C ASN A 42 -14.20 4.12 12.53
N GLU A 43 -14.07 4.66 11.32
CA GLU A 43 -13.70 6.06 11.09
C GLU A 43 -14.74 6.75 10.21
N GLU A 44 -14.92 8.05 10.44
CA GLU A 44 -15.61 8.94 9.52
C GLU A 44 -14.61 9.53 8.52
N GLU A 45 -15.13 10.19 7.49
CA GLU A 45 -14.31 10.76 6.42
C GLU A 45 -13.19 11.68 6.92
N GLU A 46 -13.53 12.62 7.82
CA GLU A 46 -12.60 13.60 8.36
C GLU A 46 -11.54 12.95 9.26
N SER A 47 -11.96 12.03 10.14
CA SER A 47 -11.05 11.36 11.08
C SER A 47 -10.12 10.40 10.34
N ALA A 48 -10.64 9.63 9.37
CA ALA A 48 -9.83 8.77 8.51
C ALA A 48 -8.75 9.55 7.77
N GLN A 49 -9.07 10.73 7.22
CA GLN A 49 -8.08 11.57 6.55
C GLN A 49 -6.94 11.98 7.51
N VAL A 50 -7.28 12.39 8.73
CA VAL A 50 -6.30 12.78 9.76
C VAL A 50 -5.42 11.59 10.14
N GLN A 51 -6.00 10.41 10.39
CA GLN A 51 -5.23 9.23 10.80
C GLN A 51 -4.36 8.68 9.66
N GLN A 52 -4.89 8.63 8.43
CA GLN A 52 -4.11 8.20 7.26
C GLN A 52 -2.93 9.14 7.01
N LYS A 53 -3.11 10.46 7.15
CA LYS A 53 -2.00 11.41 7.04
C LYS A 53 -0.93 11.18 8.10
N LYS A 54 -1.31 10.97 9.36
CA LYS A 54 -0.36 10.63 10.45
C LYS A 54 0.42 9.36 10.12
N TYR A 55 -0.25 8.34 9.59
CA TYR A 55 0.41 7.12 9.15
C TYR A 55 1.41 7.38 8.02
N VAL A 56 1.04 8.14 6.98
CA VAL A 56 1.95 8.48 5.86
C VAL A 56 3.17 9.25 6.38
N ASP A 57 2.97 10.25 7.23
CA ASP A 57 4.05 11.08 7.76
C ASP A 57 5.03 10.22 8.61
N ALA A 58 4.51 9.35 9.47
CA ALA A 58 5.32 8.48 10.32
C ALA A 58 6.02 7.35 9.54
N SER A 59 5.29 6.66 8.66
CA SER A 59 5.81 5.51 7.89
C SER A 59 6.88 5.93 6.89
N THR A 60 6.80 7.14 6.33
CA THR A 60 7.83 7.66 5.42
C THR A 60 9.22 7.64 6.05
N ILE A 61 9.34 8.00 7.34
CA ILE A 61 10.61 8.01 8.05
C ILE A 61 11.13 6.57 8.25
N VAL A 62 10.24 5.67 8.67
CA VAL A 62 10.60 4.26 8.96
C VAL A 62 10.98 3.52 7.68
N THR A 63 10.19 3.65 6.61
CA THR A 63 10.45 2.99 5.32
C THR A 63 11.79 3.42 4.75
N ARG A 64 12.11 4.71 4.81
CA ARG A 64 13.42 5.22 4.38
C ARG A 64 14.57 4.65 5.22
N TYR A 65 14.41 4.60 6.54
CA TYR A 65 15.42 4.00 7.41
C TYR A 65 15.67 2.53 7.05
N LEU A 66 14.62 1.75 6.79
CA LEU A 66 14.76 0.35 6.38
C LEU A 66 15.48 0.22 5.04
N ASP A 67 15.11 1.00 4.02
CA ASP A 67 15.78 1.00 2.72
C ASP A 67 17.28 1.34 2.86
N GLU A 68 17.62 2.36 3.66
CA GLU A 68 18.99 2.75 3.97
C GLU A 68 19.77 1.61 4.68
N GLN A 69 19.15 0.85 5.58
CA GLN A 69 19.82 -0.27 6.26
C GLN A 69 20.22 -1.39 5.30
N PHE A 70 19.38 -1.71 4.29
CA PHE A 70 19.68 -2.76 3.32
C PHE A 70 20.68 -2.26 2.27
N THR A 71 20.48 -1.07 1.73
CA THR A 71 21.31 -0.50 0.68
C THR A 71 22.72 -0.15 1.16
N SER A 72 22.87 0.43 2.36
CA SER A 72 24.19 0.76 2.94
C SER A 72 25.08 -0.46 3.22
N LYS A 73 24.47 -1.64 3.36
CA LYS A 73 25.16 -2.93 3.55
C LYS A 73 25.42 -3.68 2.24
N GLY A 74 25.05 -3.09 1.10
CA GLY A 74 25.20 -3.72 -0.21
C GLY A 74 24.24 -4.89 -0.45
N LEU A 75 23.14 -5.00 0.31
CA LEU A 75 22.17 -6.09 0.18
C LEU A 75 21.12 -5.83 -0.91
N GLY A 76 20.79 -4.55 -1.14
CA GLY A 76 19.71 -4.15 -2.04
C GLY A 76 18.31 -4.53 -1.53
N THR A 77 17.28 -4.14 -2.28
CA THR A 77 15.86 -4.31 -1.91
C THR A 77 15.00 -4.94 -3.02
N ASN A 78 15.62 -5.34 -4.13
CA ASN A 78 14.95 -5.86 -5.34
C ASN A 78 15.23 -7.35 -5.59
N TRP A 79 15.43 -8.13 -4.53
CA TRP A 79 15.52 -9.58 -4.60
C TRP A 79 14.14 -10.20 -4.89
#